data_AF-A0A1K1RCA7-F1
#
_entry.id   AF-A0A1K1RCA7-F1
#
_cell.length_a   1.000
_cell.length_b   1.000
_cell.length_c   1.000
_cell.angle_alpha   90.00
_cell.angle_beta   90.00
_cell.angle_gamma   90.00
#
_symmetry.space_group_name_H-M   'P 1'
#
loop_
_entity.id
_entity.type
_entity.pdbx_description
1 polymer ?
#
loop_
_entity_poly.entity_id
_entity_poly.type
_entity_poly.pdbx_seq_one_letter_code
_entity_poly.pdbx_strand_id
1 'polypeptide(L)'
;MPLTVGMLARRCCITVRALHYYDQTGLLKPIGRSTSGYRLYDEASVSTIRTIQALRGLGLTLDAIAQMLRNRQIALAEVIAESRRAIDAELTRLNTLSERLGVLQAASDSGMTWRDADWPDTLALLDRYREHFNTSEIATILARWKDMEAALSALFADVRDAMDRHVPPDSREAQKLAYRWLAAAMKWMDGDIGITRRWRQLHVGAAPAPDHAGLDHTLIAYIEQATRLHLAAWRRHLTEDELQRLDKTLSAEWITLGADIRRAIACGADNGDHASLASRWHSLLERTTRGDVALRRKLQQALRDEPILQAGHPIDSDVFAWLQRQGAVIADDGNDESGA
;
A
#
# COMPACT_ATOMS: atom_id res chain seq x y z
N MET A 1 22.27 -28.04 -57.79
CA MET A 1 21.42 -29.20 -58.14
C MET A 1 20.17 -29.18 -57.28
N PRO A 2 19.00 -29.55 -57.81
CA PRO A 2 17.76 -29.63 -57.03
C PRO A 2 17.83 -30.77 -56.00
N LEU A 3 17.37 -30.51 -54.78
CA LEU A 3 17.32 -31.45 -53.66
C LEU A 3 15.96 -32.14 -53.61
N THR A 4 15.94 -33.46 -53.45
CA THR A 4 14.70 -34.18 -53.15
C THR A 4 14.23 -33.85 -51.73
N VAL A 5 12.94 -34.02 -51.45
CA VAL A 5 12.36 -33.79 -50.11
C VAL A 5 13.12 -34.52 -48.99
N GLY A 6 13.60 -35.73 -49.23
CA GLY A 6 14.38 -36.50 -48.25
C GLY A 6 15.79 -35.95 -48.03
N MET A 7 16.46 -35.48 -49.10
CA MET A 7 17.76 -34.83 -48.99
C MET A 7 17.66 -33.50 -48.26
N LEU A 8 16.63 -32.70 -48.55
CA LEU A 8 16.38 -31.42 -47.89
C LEU A 8 16.09 -31.60 -46.39
N ALA A 9 15.25 -32.60 -46.05
CA ALA A 9 14.94 -32.96 -44.67
C ALA A 9 16.20 -33.28 -43.86
N ARG A 10 17.08 -34.13 -44.40
CA ARG A 10 18.36 -34.48 -43.76
C ARG A 10 19.28 -33.26 -43.62
N ARG A 11 19.38 -32.44 -44.66
CA ARG A 11 20.28 -31.29 -44.69
C ARG A 11 19.86 -30.16 -43.73
N CYS A 12 18.55 -29.99 -43.52
CA CYS A 12 18.01 -28.96 -42.62
C CYS A 12 17.63 -29.52 -41.24
N CYS A 13 17.90 -30.80 -40.97
CA CYS A 13 17.53 -31.49 -39.74
C CYS A 13 16.04 -31.35 -39.38
N ILE A 14 15.14 -31.49 -40.37
CA ILE A 14 13.68 -31.49 -40.16
C ILE A 14 13.05 -32.75 -40.71
N THR A 15 11.84 -33.06 -40.26
CA THR A 15 11.11 -34.22 -40.78
C THR A 15 10.54 -33.96 -42.18
N VAL A 16 10.43 -35.01 -42.98
CA VAL A 16 9.70 -34.94 -44.27
C VAL A 16 8.25 -34.48 -44.06
N ARG A 17 7.64 -34.85 -42.92
CA ARG A 17 6.30 -34.38 -42.52
C ARG A 17 6.26 -32.86 -42.35
N ALA A 18 7.27 -32.24 -41.74
CA ALA A 18 7.35 -30.78 -41.61
C ALA A 18 7.48 -30.10 -42.98
N LEU A 19 8.27 -30.66 -43.90
CA LEU A 19 8.35 -30.16 -45.29
C LEU A 19 7.01 -30.25 -46.03
N HIS A 20 6.28 -31.36 -45.88
CA HIS A 20 4.94 -31.47 -46.46
C HIS A 20 3.96 -30.46 -45.86
N TYR A 21 4.07 -30.20 -44.56
CA TYR A 21 3.27 -29.17 -43.91
C TYR A 21 3.62 -27.76 -44.44
N TYR A 22 4.90 -27.44 -44.65
CA TYR A 22 5.30 -26.17 -45.25
C TYR A 22 4.84 -26.00 -46.70
N ASP A 23 4.80 -27.09 -47.48
CA ASP A 23 4.20 -27.10 -48.83
C ASP A 23 2.69 -26.84 -48.76
N GLN A 24 1.96 -27.56 -47.89
CA GLN A 24 0.51 -27.41 -47.72
C GLN A 24 0.09 -26.01 -47.25
N THR A 25 0.86 -25.42 -46.33
CA THR A 25 0.62 -24.07 -45.80
C THR A 25 1.15 -22.95 -46.70
N GLY A 26 1.88 -23.30 -47.77
CA GLY A 26 2.49 -22.36 -48.69
C GLY A 26 3.70 -21.60 -48.13
N LEU A 27 4.24 -22.01 -46.97
CA LEU A 27 5.49 -21.49 -46.40
C LEU A 27 6.70 -21.78 -47.30
N LEU A 28 6.71 -22.94 -47.95
CA LEU A 28 7.79 -23.37 -48.84
C LEU A 28 7.22 -24.23 -49.96
N LYS A 29 7.23 -23.72 -51.19
CA LYS A 29 6.75 -24.48 -52.35
C LYS A 29 7.92 -25.16 -53.08
N PRO A 30 7.74 -26.41 -53.54
CA PRO A 30 8.72 -27.07 -54.38
C PRO A 30 8.83 -26.35 -55.74
N ILE A 31 10.03 -26.29 -56.30
CA ILE A 31 10.29 -25.71 -57.63
C ILE A 31 9.79 -26.61 -58.77
N GLY A 32 9.47 -27.86 -58.46
CA GLY A 32 8.96 -28.83 -59.41
C GLY A 32 8.94 -30.23 -58.83
N ARG A 33 8.76 -31.21 -59.73
CA ARG A 33 8.85 -32.64 -59.40
C ARG A 33 9.89 -33.32 -60.27
N SER A 34 10.55 -34.35 -59.75
CA SER A 34 11.41 -35.24 -60.54
C SER A 34 10.57 -36.05 -61.53
N THR A 35 11.24 -36.65 -62.52
CA THR A 35 10.65 -37.65 -63.43
C THR A 35 10.01 -38.83 -62.69
N SER A 36 10.51 -39.16 -61.51
CA SER A 36 9.98 -40.17 -60.58
C SER A 36 8.89 -39.65 -59.62
N GLY A 37 8.46 -38.39 -59.74
CA GLY A 37 7.34 -37.81 -58.99
C GLY A 37 7.69 -37.15 -57.64
N TYR A 38 8.95 -37.18 -57.22
CA TYR A 38 9.40 -36.57 -55.95
C TYR A 38 9.43 -35.05 -56.03
N ARG A 39 9.07 -34.36 -54.94
CA ARG A 39 9.21 -32.90 -54.82
C ARG A 39 10.69 -32.49 -54.85
N LEU A 40 10.98 -31.46 -55.64
CA LEU A 40 12.31 -30.87 -55.80
C LEU A 40 12.35 -29.47 -55.20
N TYR A 41 13.44 -29.17 -54.51
CA TYR A 41 13.73 -27.88 -53.87
C TYR A 41 15.10 -27.38 -54.29
N ASP A 42 15.31 -26.07 -54.22
CA ASP A 42 16.59 -25.44 -54.54
C ASP A 42 17.40 -25.13 -53.27
N GLU A 43 18.56 -24.47 -53.44
CA GLU A 43 19.38 -24.04 -52.32
C GLU A 43 18.74 -22.88 -51.54
N ALA A 44 17.92 -22.04 -52.19
CA ALA A 44 17.17 -20.98 -51.51
C ALA A 44 16.16 -21.54 -50.50
N SER A 45 15.64 -22.74 -50.77
CA SER A 45 14.79 -23.49 -49.83
C SER A 45 15.52 -23.83 -48.52
N VAL A 46 16.83 -24.14 -48.57
CA VAL A 46 17.65 -24.38 -47.37
C VAL A 46 17.75 -23.11 -46.52
N SER A 47 18.02 -21.97 -47.17
CA SER A 47 18.08 -20.67 -46.49
C SER A 47 16.73 -20.33 -45.84
N THR A 48 15.64 -20.52 -46.57
CA THR A 48 14.27 -20.29 -46.07
C THR A 48 13.96 -21.14 -44.84
N ILE A 49 14.28 -22.44 -44.86
CA ILE A 49 14.06 -23.33 -43.71
C ILE A 49 14.88 -22.90 -42.50
N ARG A 50 16.14 -22.51 -42.69
CA ARG A 50 16.99 -21.99 -41.59
C ARG A 50 16.40 -20.72 -40.99
N THR A 51 15.88 -19.81 -41.81
CA THR A 51 15.18 -18.61 -41.34
C THR A 51 13.92 -18.98 -40.54
N ILE A 52 13.11 -19.92 -41.03
CA ILE A 52 11.93 -20.42 -40.30
C ILE A 52 12.34 -21.01 -38.95
N GLN A 53 13.38 -21.83 -38.90
CA GLN A 53 13.88 -22.43 -37.65
C GLN A 53 14.39 -21.38 -36.66
N ALA A 54 15.15 -20.39 -37.13
CA ALA A 54 15.66 -19.31 -36.28
C ALA A 54 14.51 -18.49 -35.67
N LEU A 55 13.52 -18.10 -36.49
CA LEU A 55 12.36 -17.34 -36.02
C LEU A 55 11.45 -18.15 -35.09
N ARG A 56 11.30 -19.46 -35.33
CA ARG A 56 10.62 -20.38 -34.41
C ARG A 56 11.36 -20.46 -33.06
N GLY A 57 12.69 -20.46 -33.07
CA GLY A 57 13.52 -20.39 -31.87
C GLY A 57 13.32 -19.12 -31.05
N LEU A 58 12.87 -18.03 -31.69
CA LEU A 58 12.53 -16.76 -31.04
C LEU A 58 11.06 -16.67 -30.57
N GLY A 59 10.30 -17.77 -30.68
CA GLY A 59 8.90 -17.82 -30.22
C GLY A 59 7.85 -17.39 -31.24
N LEU A 60 8.23 -17.07 -32.49
CA LEU A 60 7.26 -16.71 -33.52
C LEU A 60 6.39 -17.92 -33.91
N THR A 61 5.11 -17.66 -34.19
CA THR A 61 4.19 -18.66 -34.74
C THR A 61 4.49 -18.91 -36.21
N LEU A 62 4.14 -20.09 -36.72
CA LEU A 62 4.33 -20.40 -38.15
C LEU A 62 3.50 -19.49 -39.04
N ASP A 63 2.32 -19.05 -38.60
CA ASP A 63 1.48 -18.11 -39.34
C ASP A 63 2.11 -16.72 -39.48
N ALA A 64 2.72 -16.20 -38.41
CA ALA A 64 3.44 -14.94 -38.45
C ALA A 64 4.65 -15.01 -39.40
N ILE A 65 5.41 -16.12 -39.35
CA ILE A 65 6.51 -16.39 -40.27
C ILE A 65 5.99 -16.49 -41.72
N ALA A 66 4.85 -17.14 -41.94
CA ALA A 66 4.23 -17.27 -43.26
C ALA A 66 3.80 -15.92 -43.84
N GLN A 67 3.24 -15.03 -43.03
CA GLN A 67 2.86 -13.68 -43.46
C GLN A 67 4.08 -12.86 -43.85
N MET A 68 5.14 -12.93 -43.03
CA MET A 68 6.40 -12.24 -43.29
C MET A 68 7.09 -12.73 -44.59
N LEU A 69 7.13 -14.04 -44.80
CA LEU A 69 7.75 -14.62 -46.01
C LEU A 69 6.93 -14.33 -47.28
N ARG A 70 5.60 -14.23 -47.18
CA ARG A 70 4.71 -13.92 -48.31
C ARG A 70 4.69 -12.44 -48.67
N ASN A 71 4.81 -11.56 -47.68
CA ASN A 71 4.65 -10.12 -47.88
C ASN A 71 6.00 -9.42 -47.62
N ARG A 72 6.75 -9.13 -48.70
CA ARG A 72 8.04 -8.39 -48.61
C ARG A 72 7.89 -6.97 -48.05
N GLN A 73 6.67 -6.45 -47.98
CA GLN A 73 6.35 -5.13 -47.40
C GLN A 73 6.10 -5.17 -45.89
N ILE A 74 5.77 -6.33 -45.31
CA ILE A 74 5.69 -6.46 -43.84
C ILE A 74 7.14 -6.52 -43.35
N ALA A 75 7.58 -5.48 -42.68
CA ALA A 75 8.93 -5.44 -42.13
C ALA A 75 9.06 -6.51 -41.05
N LEU A 76 10.11 -7.33 -41.11
CA LEU A 76 10.51 -8.25 -40.02
C LEU A 76 10.47 -7.56 -38.64
N ALA A 77 10.78 -6.26 -38.61
CA ALA A 77 10.69 -5.40 -37.43
C ALA A 77 9.28 -5.35 -36.82
N GLU A 78 8.20 -5.28 -37.61
CA GLU A 78 6.82 -5.21 -37.12
C GLU A 78 6.38 -6.53 -36.47
N VAL A 79 6.70 -7.66 -37.11
CA VAL A 79 6.37 -9.00 -36.57
C VAL A 79 7.13 -9.29 -35.28
N ILE A 80 8.41 -8.89 -35.23
CA ILE A 80 9.21 -8.97 -34.00
C ILE A 80 8.64 -8.07 -32.92
N ALA A 81 8.29 -6.82 -33.25
CA ALA A 81 7.71 -5.88 -32.29
C ALA A 81 6.39 -6.40 -31.70
N GLU A 82 5.51 -6.97 -32.53
CA GLU A 82 4.26 -7.58 -32.08
C GLU A 82 4.49 -8.78 -31.17
N SER A 83 5.40 -9.67 -31.56
CA SER A 83 5.76 -10.84 -30.73
C SER A 83 6.34 -10.41 -29.38
N ARG A 84 7.17 -9.36 -29.36
CA ARG A 84 7.74 -8.81 -28.13
C ARG A 84 6.64 -8.20 -27.25
N ARG A 85 5.72 -7.42 -27.83
CA ARG A 85 4.55 -6.89 -27.10
C ARG A 85 3.71 -8.00 -26.46
N ALA A 86 3.47 -9.10 -27.18
CA ALA A 86 2.72 -10.23 -26.63
C ALA A 86 3.44 -10.91 -25.45
N ILE A 87 4.77 -11.07 -25.54
CA ILE A 87 5.59 -11.61 -24.45
C ILE A 87 5.58 -10.66 -23.24
N ASP A 88 5.78 -9.37 -23.47
CA ASP A 88 5.78 -8.36 -22.40
C ASP A 88 4.42 -8.29 -21.68
N ALA A 89 3.31 -8.43 -22.43
CA ALA A 89 1.97 -8.52 -21.86
C ALA A 89 1.79 -9.79 -21.00
N GLU A 90 2.28 -10.94 -21.47
CA GLU A 90 2.20 -12.20 -20.71
C GLU A 90 3.09 -12.17 -19.45
N LEU A 91 4.29 -11.59 -19.54
CA LEU A 91 5.15 -11.36 -18.37
C LEU A 91 4.47 -10.46 -17.34
N THR A 92 3.83 -9.38 -17.79
CA THR A 92 3.06 -8.49 -16.92
C THR A 92 1.92 -9.24 -16.23
N ARG A 93 1.19 -10.09 -16.96
CA ARG A 93 0.10 -10.92 -16.43
C ARG A 93 0.61 -11.92 -15.39
N LEU A 94 1.71 -12.62 -15.68
CA LEU A 94 2.30 -13.61 -14.77
C LEU A 94 2.86 -12.95 -13.50
N ASN A 95 3.52 -11.79 -13.62
CA ASN A 95 3.97 -11.00 -12.46
C ASN A 95 2.78 -10.56 -11.60
N THR A 96 1.71 -10.08 -12.23
CA THR A 96 0.48 -9.69 -11.54
C THR A 96 -0.11 -10.85 -10.73
N LEU A 97 -0.16 -12.06 -11.30
CA LEU A 97 -0.64 -13.25 -10.60
C LEU A 97 0.29 -13.68 -9.46
N SER A 98 1.60 -13.67 -9.71
CA SER A 98 2.61 -14.00 -8.70
C SER A 98 2.51 -13.09 -7.47
N GLU A 99 2.36 -11.79 -7.69
CA GLU A 99 2.19 -10.81 -6.61
C GLU A 99 0.89 -11.04 -5.83
N ARG A 100 -0.25 -11.31 -6.50
CA ARG A 100 -1.51 -11.64 -5.82
C ARG A 100 -1.36 -12.87 -4.92
N LEU A 101 -0.71 -13.92 -5.44
CA LEU A 101 -0.43 -15.13 -4.66
C LEU A 101 0.49 -14.83 -3.47
N GLY A 102 1.49 -13.96 -3.64
CA GLY A 102 2.36 -13.50 -2.56
C GLY A 102 1.61 -12.80 -1.42
N VAL A 103 0.65 -11.93 -1.74
CA VAL A 103 -0.20 -11.29 -0.72
C VAL A 103 -1.03 -12.33 0.04
N LEU A 104 -1.70 -13.24 -0.69
CA LEU A 104 -2.53 -14.27 -0.08
C LEU A 104 -1.73 -15.22 0.81
N GLN A 105 -0.52 -15.57 0.40
CA GLN A 105 0.40 -16.37 1.19
C GLN A 105 0.77 -15.65 2.49
N ALA A 106 1.24 -14.41 2.41
CA ALA A 106 1.69 -13.68 3.59
C ALA A 106 0.55 -13.39 4.59
N ALA A 107 -0.66 -13.13 4.09
CA ALA A 107 -1.84 -13.02 4.94
C ALA A 107 -2.20 -14.36 5.62
N SER A 108 -2.09 -15.47 4.90
CA SER A 108 -2.29 -16.82 5.46
C SER A 108 -1.25 -17.15 6.54
N ASP A 109 0.03 -16.80 6.31
CA ASP A 109 1.12 -16.98 7.28
C ASP A 109 0.90 -16.15 8.57
N SER A 110 0.15 -15.05 8.45
CA SER A 110 -0.26 -14.20 9.59
C SER A 110 -1.47 -14.76 10.34
N GLY A 111 -1.94 -15.96 9.98
CA GLY A 111 -3.06 -16.62 10.62
C GLY A 111 -4.43 -16.04 10.24
N MET A 112 -4.52 -15.31 9.12
CA MET A 112 -5.78 -14.93 8.49
C MET A 112 -6.37 -16.15 7.77
N THR A 113 -7.64 -16.45 8.01
CA THR A 113 -8.33 -17.58 7.39
C THR A 113 -9.30 -17.10 6.33
N TRP A 114 -9.04 -17.44 5.07
CA TRP A 114 -9.88 -17.06 3.92
C TRP A 114 -11.11 -17.96 3.70
N ARG A 115 -11.53 -18.70 4.74
CA ARG A 115 -12.49 -19.80 4.60
C ARG A 115 -13.90 -19.32 4.20
N ASP A 116 -14.25 -18.11 4.63
CA ASP A 116 -15.56 -17.48 4.38
C ASP A 116 -15.42 -16.17 3.56
N ALA A 117 -14.29 -16.00 2.86
CA ALA A 117 -14.01 -14.77 2.11
C ALA A 117 -14.82 -14.69 0.80
N ASP A 118 -15.38 -13.51 0.52
CA ASP A 118 -15.90 -13.19 -0.80
C ASP A 118 -14.74 -12.92 -1.76
N TRP A 119 -14.39 -13.93 -2.58
CA TRP A 119 -13.20 -13.89 -3.44
C TRP A 119 -13.24 -12.82 -4.53
N PRO A 120 -14.35 -12.63 -5.28
CA PRO A 120 -14.49 -11.51 -6.21
C PRO A 120 -14.17 -10.15 -5.57
N ASP A 121 -14.79 -9.83 -4.43
CA ASP A 121 -14.59 -8.55 -3.75
C ASP A 121 -13.19 -8.42 -3.15
N THR A 122 -12.68 -9.51 -2.57
CA THR A 122 -11.32 -9.58 -2.03
C THR A 122 -10.28 -9.31 -3.13
N LEU A 123 -10.41 -9.95 -4.30
CA LEU A 123 -9.47 -9.76 -5.40
C LEU A 123 -9.56 -8.35 -5.99
N ALA A 124 -10.76 -7.81 -6.16
CA ALA A 124 -10.96 -6.44 -6.64
C ALA A 124 -10.33 -5.42 -5.68
N LEU A 125 -10.42 -5.66 -4.39
CA LEU A 125 -9.80 -4.80 -3.39
C LEU A 125 -8.27 -4.93 -3.34
N LEU A 126 -7.74 -6.15 -3.45
CA LEU A 126 -6.29 -6.36 -3.57
C LEU A 126 -5.72 -5.63 -4.78
N ASP A 127 -6.42 -5.66 -5.91
CA ASP A 127 -6.02 -4.91 -7.10
C ASP A 127 -6.02 -3.40 -6.86
N ARG A 128 -7.03 -2.88 -6.14
CA ARG A 128 -7.07 -1.46 -5.76
C ARG A 128 -5.92 -1.09 -4.81
N TYR A 129 -5.61 -1.94 -3.82
CA TYR A 129 -4.47 -1.71 -2.93
C TYR A 129 -3.14 -1.68 -3.69
N ARG A 130 -2.99 -2.51 -4.73
CA ARG A 130 -1.76 -2.55 -5.55
C ARG A 130 -1.49 -1.27 -6.34
N GLU A 131 -2.48 -0.43 -6.58
CA GLU A 131 -2.25 0.89 -7.19
C GLU A 131 -1.43 1.81 -6.26
N HIS A 132 -1.44 1.53 -4.95
CA HIS A 132 -0.83 2.38 -3.93
C HIS A 132 0.19 1.65 -3.02
N PHE A 133 0.21 0.32 -3.01
CA PHE A 133 1.02 -0.48 -2.10
C PHE A 133 1.68 -1.66 -2.80
N ASN A 134 2.88 -2.03 -2.36
CA ASN A 134 3.53 -3.26 -2.83
C ASN A 134 3.04 -4.49 -2.05
N THR A 135 3.38 -5.70 -2.55
CA THR A 135 2.98 -6.99 -1.96
C THR A 135 3.31 -7.10 -0.46
N SER A 136 4.52 -6.69 -0.05
CA SER A 136 4.94 -6.77 1.36
C SER A 136 4.21 -5.77 2.27
N GLU A 137 3.87 -4.59 1.75
CA GLU A 137 3.08 -3.60 2.48
C GLU A 137 1.65 -4.10 2.67
N ILE A 138 1.00 -4.61 1.63
CA ILE A 138 -0.36 -5.17 1.72
C ILE A 138 -0.39 -6.35 2.70
N ALA A 139 0.60 -7.25 2.61
CA ALA A 139 0.77 -8.35 3.56
C ALA A 139 0.86 -7.85 5.01
N THR A 140 1.67 -6.82 5.27
CA THR A 140 1.85 -6.25 6.62
C THR A 140 0.56 -5.61 7.14
N ILE A 141 -0.15 -4.88 6.28
CA ILE A 141 -1.43 -4.25 6.57
C ILE A 141 -2.47 -5.31 6.97
N LEU A 142 -2.62 -6.37 6.16
CA LEU A 142 -3.58 -7.46 6.42
C LEU A 142 -3.21 -8.29 7.65
N ALA A 143 -1.91 -8.57 7.84
CA ALA A 143 -1.41 -9.33 8.98
C ALA A 143 -1.78 -8.67 10.31
N ARG A 144 -1.49 -7.37 10.42
CA ARG A 144 -1.70 -6.59 11.65
C ARG A 144 -3.17 -6.22 11.87
N TRP A 145 -4.02 -6.38 10.85
CA TRP A 145 -5.45 -6.13 10.98
C TRP A 145 -6.08 -7.00 12.07
N LYS A 146 -5.71 -8.28 12.15
CA LYS A 146 -6.29 -9.24 13.12
C LYS A 146 -6.13 -8.80 14.57
N ASP A 147 -4.95 -8.29 14.93
CA ASP A 147 -4.66 -7.80 16.29
C ASP A 147 -5.42 -6.50 16.62
N MET A 148 -5.89 -5.80 15.60
CA MET A 148 -6.55 -4.51 15.70
C MET A 148 -8.04 -4.55 15.39
N GLU A 149 -8.55 -5.62 14.81
CA GLU A 149 -9.90 -5.74 14.28
C GLU A 149 -10.94 -5.39 15.35
N ALA A 150 -10.82 -5.95 16.56
CA ALA A 150 -11.73 -5.65 17.65
C ALA A 150 -11.69 -4.18 18.09
N ALA A 151 -10.49 -3.60 18.19
CA ALA A 151 -10.31 -2.21 18.61
C ALA A 151 -10.77 -1.21 17.53
N LEU A 152 -10.51 -1.51 16.26
CA LEU A 152 -10.95 -0.72 15.11
C LEU A 152 -12.47 -0.82 14.93
N SER A 153 -13.05 -2.01 15.06
CA SER A 153 -14.50 -2.21 14.97
C SER A 153 -15.26 -1.41 16.03
N ALA A 154 -14.76 -1.42 17.28
CA ALA A 154 -15.32 -0.60 18.35
C ALA A 154 -15.21 0.90 18.04
N LEU A 155 -14.05 1.34 17.52
CA LEU A 155 -13.88 2.74 17.10
C LEU A 155 -14.83 3.12 15.95
N PHE A 156 -15.05 2.24 14.97
CA PHE A 156 -15.97 2.50 13.87
C PHE A 156 -17.41 2.64 14.37
N ALA A 157 -17.81 1.79 15.33
CA ALA A 157 -19.12 1.90 15.98
C ALA A 157 -19.28 3.25 16.72
N ASP A 158 -18.27 3.67 17.49
CA ASP A 158 -18.29 4.97 18.19
C ASP A 158 -18.37 6.16 17.21
N VAL A 159 -17.67 6.08 16.07
CA VAL A 159 -17.74 7.12 15.03
C VAL A 159 -19.11 7.18 14.39
N ARG A 160 -19.72 6.03 14.09
CA ARG A 160 -21.09 5.98 13.55
C ARG A 160 -22.11 6.55 14.53
N ASP A 161 -22.04 6.20 15.81
CA ASP A 161 -22.93 6.76 16.82
C ASP A 161 -22.81 8.30 16.88
N ALA A 162 -21.59 8.83 16.81
CA ALA A 162 -21.38 10.27 16.76
C ALA A 162 -21.96 10.91 15.47
N MET A 163 -21.85 10.23 14.32
CA MET A 163 -22.45 10.69 13.07
C MET A 163 -23.98 10.65 13.11
N ASP A 164 -24.57 9.60 13.65
CA ASP A 164 -26.03 9.45 13.80
C ASP A 164 -26.59 10.55 14.72
N ARG A 165 -25.82 10.94 15.75
CA ARG A 165 -26.12 12.10 16.62
C ARG A 165 -25.74 13.45 16.02
N HIS A 166 -25.21 13.50 14.80
CA HIS A 166 -24.81 14.71 14.09
C HIS A 166 -23.80 15.56 14.87
N VAL A 167 -22.87 14.91 15.57
CA VAL A 167 -21.83 15.56 16.36
C VAL A 167 -20.91 16.39 15.43
N PRO A 168 -20.65 17.68 15.72
CA PRO A 168 -19.75 18.49 14.90
C PRO A 168 -18.30 17.95 14.91
N PRO A 169 -17.58 17.93 13.76
CA PRO A 169 -16.22 17.40 13.66
C PRO A 169 -15.16 18.14 14.51
N ASP A 170 -15.42 19.37 14.92
CA ASP A 170 -14.57 20.20 15.79
C ASP A 170 -14.91 20.06 17.29
N SER A 171 -15.98 19.34 17.63
CA SER A 171 -16.39 19.11 19.01
C SER A 171 -15.39 18.26 19.79
N ARG A 172 -15.43 18.37 21.13
CA ARG A 172 -14.58 17.54 22.02
C ARG A 172 -14.77 16.06 21.82
N GLU A 173 -15.99 15.62 21.54
CA GLU A 173 -16.29 14.23 21.27
C GLU A 173 -15.65 13.76 19.95
N ALA A 174 -15.87 14.49 18.85
CA ALA A 174 -15.28 14.16 17.56
C ALA A 174 -13.75 14.17 17.58
N GLN A 175 -13.14 15.10 18.31
CA GLN A 175 -11.68 15.21 18.42
C GLN A 175 -11.06 14.05 19.22
N LYS A 176 -11.76 13.50 20.23
CA LYS A 176 -11.32 12.27 20.91
C LYS A 176 -11.33 11.07 19.97
N LEU A 177 -12.36 10.96 19.13
CA LEU A 177 -12.44 9.93 18.10
C LEU A 177 -11.34 10.09 17.06
N ALA A 178 -11.07 11.33 16.61
CA ALA A 178 -9.98 11.65 15.69
C ALA A 178 -8.61 11.27 16.26
N TYR A 179 -8.36 11.55 17.54
CA TYR A 179 -7.12 11.13 18.21
C TYR A 179 -6.99 9.60 18.26
N ARG A 180 -8.04 8.89 18.68
CA ARG A 180 -8.07 7.41 18.71
C ARG A 180 -7.84 6.83 17.31
N TRP A 181 -8.42 7.44 16.29
CA TRP A 181 -8.24 7.06 14.89
C TRP A 181 -6.78 7.21 14.44
N LEU A 182 -6.16 8.36 14.69
CA LEU A 182 -4.74 8.59 14.36
C LEU A 182 -3.82 7.62 15.14
N ALA A 183 -4.08 7.40 16.42
CA ALA A 183 -3.32 6.46 17.25
C ALA A 183 -3.44 5.01 16.72
N ALA A 184 -4.66 4.59 16.36
CA ALA A 184 -4.89 3.27 15.76
C ALA A 184 -4.16 3.14 14.42
N ALA A 185 -4.27 4.14 13.53
CA ALA A 185 -3.56 4.14 12.26
C ALA A 185 -2.03 4.01 12.43
N MET A 186 -1.45 4.75 13.39
CA MET A 186 -0.01 4.66 13.69
C MET A 186 0.39 3.29 14.23
N LYS A 187 -0.39 2.70 15.13
CA LYS A 187 -0.10 1.36 15.66
C LYS A 187 -0.21 0.29 14.57
N TRP A 188 -1.24 0.40 13.73
CA TRP A 188 -1.50 -0.55 12.66
C TRP A 188 -0.37 -0.58 11.63
N MET A 189 0.14 0.60 11.28
CA MET A 189 1.14 0.77 10.22
C MET A 189 2.57 0.91 10.76
N ASP A 190 2.84 0.49 12.00
CA ASP A 190 4.16 0.54 12.66
C ASP A 190 4.81 1.93 12.77
N GLY A 191 3.99 2.99 12.72
CA GLY A 191 4.48 4.36 12.62
C GLY A 191 4.98 4.74 11.23
N ASP A 192 4.78 3.92 10.20
CA ASP A 192 5.06 4.30 8.81
C ASP A 192 4.03 5.34 8.33
N ILE A 193 4.47 6.59 8.35
CA ILE A 193 3.70 7.76 7.93
C ILE A 193 3.43 7.72 6.42
N GLY A 194 4.32 7.11 5.64
CA GLY A 194 4.19 6.95 4.19
C GLY A 194 3.02 6.03 3.84
N ILE A 195 2.96 4.86 4.46
CA ILE A 195 1.84 3.91 4.32
C ILE A 195 0.55 4.56 4.82
N THR A 196 0.58 5.22 5.98
CA THR A 196 -0.61 5.92 6.53
C THR A 196 -1.17 6.97 5.59
N ARG A 197 -0.29 7.75 4.96
CA ARG A 197 -0.71 8.79 4.02
C ARG A 197 -1.33 8.17 2.76
N ARG A 198 -0.72 7.14 2.17
CA ARG A 198 -1.28 6.46 0.98
C ARG A 198 -2.60 5.77 1.30
N TRP A 199 -2.72 5.18 2.50
CA TRP A 199 -3.95 4.54 2.96
C TRP A 199 -5.08 5.55 3.10
N ARG A 200 -4.81 6.72 3.67
CA ARG A 200 -5.77 7.83 3.70
C ARG A 200 -6.18 8.26 2.28
N GLN A 201 -5.20 8.47 1.40
CA GLN A 201 -5.47 8.90 0.01
C GLN A 201 -6.30 7.91 -0.78
N LEU A 202 -6.15 6.60 -0.53
CA LEU A 202 -6.98 5.57 -1.12
C LEU A 202 -8.47 5.78 -0.82
N HIS A 203 -8.80 6.27 0.37
CA HIS A 203 -10.19 6.48 0.78
C HIS A 203 -10.70 7.89 0.45
N VAL A 204 -9.81 8.86 0.20
CA VAL A 204 -10.16 10.21 -0.25
C VAL A 204 -10.52 10.18 -1.74
N GLY A 205 -11.82 10.08 -2.06
CA GLY A 205 -12.32 10.22 -3.43
C GLY A 205 -12.41 8.91 -4.24
N ALA A 206 -12.18 7.75 -3.62
CA ALA A 206 -12.52 6.47 -4.24
C ALA A 206 -14.05 6.29 -4.30
N ALA A 207 -14.54 5.68 -5.39
CA ALA A 207 -15.91 5.18 -5.46
C ALA A 207 -16.14 4.18 -4.30
N PRO A 208 -17.34 4.17 -3.68
CA PRO A 208 -17.64 3.28 -2.56
C PRO A 208 -17.30 1.85 -2.96
N ALA A 209 -16.32 1.30 -2.26
CA ALA A 209 -15.91 -0.08 -2.40
C ALA A 209 -16.87 -0.97 -1.60
N PRO A 210 -16.90 -2.28 -1.84
CA PRO A 210 -17.28 -3.22 -0.80
C PRO A 210 -16.28 -3.03 0.34
N ASP A 211 -16.68 -2.30 1.38
CA ASP A 211 -15.77 -1.86 2.43
C ASP A 211 -15.26 -3.04 3.25
N HIS A 212 -13.98 -3.05 3.55
CA HIS A 212 -13.46 -3.89 4.62
C HIS A 212 -14.12 -3.47 5.94
N ALA A 213 -14.80 -4.43 6.59
CA ALA A 213 -15.25 -4.32 7.98
C ALA A 213 -16.17 -3.11 8.29
N GLY A 214 -16.87 -2.58 7.28
CA GLY A 214 -17.82 -1.48 7.43
C GLY A 214 -17.20 -0.07 7.43
N LEU A 215 -16.00 0.09 6.89
CA LEU A 215 -15.40 1.40 6.62
C LEU A 215 -16.09 2.13 5.46
N ASP A 216 -17.30 2.66 5.68
CA ASP A 216 -18.01 3.42 4.64
C ASP A 216 -17.33 4.77 4.35
N HIS A 217 -17.44 5.23 3.09
CA HIS A 217 -16.92 6.51 2.62
C HIS A 217 -17.42 7.68 3.47
N THR A 218 -18.65 7.61 4.00
CA THR A 218 -19.21 8.65 4.87
C THR A 218 -18.50 8.73 6.23
N LEU A 219 -18.20 7.57 6.82
CA LEU A 219 -17.45 7.45 8.07
C LEU A 219 -16.05 8.02 7.91
N ILE A 220 -15.38 7.65 6.81
CA ILE A 220 -14.04 8.12 6.51
C ILE A 220 -14.04 9.64 6.28
N ALA A 221 -14.99 10.16 5.50
CA ALA A 221 -15.10 11.60 5.27
C ALA A 221 -15.29 12.40 6.58
N TYR A 222 -16.13 11.89 7.48
CA TYR A 222 -16.37 12.52 8.79
C TYR A 222 -15.10 12.54 9.66
N ILE A 223 -14.44 11.38 9.82
CA ILE A 223 -13.23 11.30 10.66
C ILE A 223 -12.05 12.03 10.02
N GLU A 224 -11.97 12.10 8.70
CA GLU A 224 -10.99 12.91 7.98
C GLU A 224 -11.18 14.40 8.21
N GLN A 225 -12.42 14.88 8.26
CA GLN A 225 -12.70 16.26 8.61
C GLN A 225 -12.20 16.59 10.02
N ALA A 226 -12.48 15.72 11.00
CA ALA A 226 -12.03 15.90 12.37
C ALA A 226 -10.49 15.82 12.51
N THR A 227 -9.85 14.83 11.87
CA THR A 227 -8.38 14.66 11.90
C THR A 227 -7.65 15.77 11.14
N ARG A 228 -8.22 16.31 10.06
CA ARG A 228 -7.64 17.47 9.35
C ARG A 228 -7.57 18.69 10.24
N LEU A 229 -8.62 18.97 11.02
CA LEU A 229 -8.61 20.06 11.99
C LEU A 229 -7.56 19.83 13.08
N HIS A 230 -7.46 18.59 13.58
CA HIS A 230 -6.45 18.20 14.57
C HIS A 230 -5.01 18.41 14.06
N LEU A 231 -4.71 17.94 12.85
CA LEU A 231 -3.38 18.09 12.24
C LEU A 231 -3.08 19.55 11.86
N ALA A 232 -4.08 20.33 11.47
CA ALA A 232 -3.91 21.75 11.20
C ALA A 232 -3.48 22.53 12.45
N ALA A 233 -4.02 22.18 13.63
CA ALA A 233 -3.60 22.76 14.89
C ALA A 233 -2.14 22.45 15.23
N TRP A 234 -1.71 21.19 15.07
CA TRP A 234 -0.29 20.83 15.23
C TRP A 234 0.64 21.62 14.30
N ARG A 235 0.24 21.81 13.04
CA ARG A 235 1.04 22.54 12.03
C ARG A 235 1.18 24.04 12.28
N ARG A 236 0.37 24.64 13.16
CA ARG A 236 0.57 26.05 13.57
C ARG A 236 1.80 26.22 14.46
N HIS A 237 2.22 25.16 15.14
CA HIS A 237 3.29 25.19 16.14
C HIS A 237 4.52 24.37 15.74
N LEU A 238 4.34 23.29 14.96
CA LEU A 238 5.41 22.38 14.55
C LEU A 238 5.53 22.28 13.03
N THR A 239 6.77 22.20 12.53
CA THR A 239 7.03 21.88 11.13
C THR A 239 6.73 20.41 10.81
N GLU A 240 6.62 20.07 9.52
CA GLU A 240 6.40 18.67 9.11
C GLU A 240 7.57 17.76 9.53
N ASP A 241 8.81 18.24 9.44
CA ASP A 241 10.00 17.51 9.91
C ASP A 241 10.00 17.31 11.43
N GLU A 242 9.56 18.32 12.18
CA GLU A 242 9.39 18.22 13.64
C GLU A 242 8.33 17.17 14.02
N LEU A 243 7.18 17.19 13.34
CA LEU A 243 6.12 16.19 13.53
C LEU A 243 6.60 14.78 13.18
N GLN A 244 7.41 14.63 12.14
CA GLN A 244 7.98 13.33 11.77
C GLN A 244 8.94 12.77 12.82
N ARG A 245 9.73 13.63 13.49
CA ARG A 245 10.67 13.23 14.54
C ARG A 245 10.00 12.74 15.83
N LEU A 246 8.76 13.13 16.11
CA LEU A 246 8.02 12.66 17.28
C LEU A 246 7.82 11.15 17.27
N ASP A 247 8.02 10.51 18.41
CA ASP A 247 7.69 9.10 18.61
C ASP A 247 6.17 8.92 18.76
N LYS A 248 5.55 8.45 17.68
CA LYS A 248 4.09 8.25 17.56
C LYS A 248 3.64 6.92 18.15
N THR A 249 4.56 6.04 18.54
CA THR A 249 4.25 4.71 19.07
C THR A 249 3.76 4.75 20.52
N LEU A 250 4.04 5.85 21.23
CA LEU A 250 3.73 6.05 22.66
C LEU A 250 2.27 6.42 22.96
N SER A 251 1.38 6.42 21.96
CA SER A 251 -0.01 6.85 22.10
C SER A 251 -0.80 6.08 23.18
N ALA A 252 -0.52 4.78 23.36
CA ALA A 252 -1.15 3.96 24.39
C ALA A 252 -0.74 4.37 25.82
N GLU A 253 0.53 4.74 26.00
CA GLU A 253 1.05 5.21 27.28
C GLU A 253 0.47 6.59 27.62
N TRP A 254 0.35 7.46 26.61
CA TRP A 254 -0.34 8.75 26.71
C TRP A 254 -1.80 8.60 27.16
N ILE A 255 -2.54 7.66 26.56
CA ILE A 255 -3.93 7.35 26.95
C ILE A 255 -4.01 6.88 28.40
N THR A 256 -3.12 5.96 28.79
CA THR A 256 -3.08 5.41 30.16
C THR A 256 -2.79 6.51 31.18
N LEU A 257 -1.77 7.34 30.93
CA LEU A 257 -1.41 8.44 31.82
C LEU A 257 -2.58 9.42 32.01
N GLY A 258 -3.24 9.83 30.91
CA GLY A 258 -4.40 10.73 30.99
C GLY A 258 -5.57 10.15 31.78
N ALA A 259 -5.81 8.84 31.65
CA ALA A 259 -6.83 8.14 32.44
C ALA A 259 -6.47 8.05 33.93
N ASP A 260 -5.21 7.80 34.25
CA ASP A 260 -4.71 7.74 35.63
C ASP A 260 -4.83 9.09 36.33
N ILE A 261 -4.42 10.18 35.67
CA ILE A 261 -4.54 11.54 36.22
C ILE A 261 -6.01 11.91 36.41
N ARG A 262 -6.90 11.57 35.47
CA ARG A 262 -8.34 11.80 35.64
C ARG A 262 -8.91 11.09 36.86
N ARG A 263 -8.51 9.83 37.08
CA ARG A 263 -8.90 9.08 38.28
C ARG A 263 -8.40 9.77 39.55
N ALA A 264 -7.15 10.26 39.54
CA ALA A 264 -6.60 11.02 40.66
C ALA A 264 -7.37 12.33 40.93
N ILE A 265 -7.77 13.06 39.87
CA ILE A 265 -8.61 14.26 39.98
C ILE A 265 -9.97 13.90 40.59
N ALA A 266 -10.64 12.86 40.10
CA ALA A 266 -11.97 12.46 40.55
C ALA A 266 -11.99 11.95 42.00
N CYS A 267 -10.93 11.27 42.44
CA CYS A 267 -10.82 10.75 43.79
C CYS A 267 -10.40 11.80 44.84
N GLY A 268 -10.21 13.08 44.46
CA GLY A 268 -9.87 14.16 45.39
C GLY A 268 -8.53 13.91 46.10
N ALA A 269 -7.49 13.60 45.31
CA ALA A 269 -6.20 13.09 45.75
C ALA A 269 -5.63 13.69 47.06
N ASP A 270 -5.67 12.87 48.11
CA ASP A 270 -4.93 13.02 49.37
C ASP A 270 -3.85 11.91 49.52
N ASN A 271 -3.66 11.10 48.47
CA ASN A 271 -2.69 10.00 48.45
C ASN A 271 -1.49 10.38 47.56
N GLY A 272 -0.26 10.26 48.10
CA GLY A 272 1.01 10.75 47.54
C GLY A 272 1.51 10.21 46.19
N ASP A 273 0.63 9.89 45.24
CA ASP A 273 0.95 9.44 43.87
C ASP A 273 1.16 10.60 42.88
N HIS A 274 1.07 11.85 43.35
CA HIS A 274 1.25 13.07 42.54
C HIS A 274 2.61 13.15 41.85
N ALA A 275 3.68 12.91 42.61
CA ALA A 275 5.06 12.96 42.10
C ALA A 275 5.35 11.85 41.07
N SER A 276 4.72 10.69 41.25
CA SER A 276 4.81 9.55 40.33
C SER A 276 4.14 9.87 38.98
N LEU A 277 2.92 10.41 39.00
CA LEU A 277 2.22 10.84 37.78
C LEU A 277 2.94 11.99 37.06
N ALA A 278 3.47 12.96 37.80
CA ALA A 278 4.29 14.04 37.25
C ALA A 278 5.58 13.50 36.61
N SER A 279 6.27 12.55 37.24
CA SER A 279 7.46 11.91 36.68
C SER A 279 7.15 11.13 35.39
N ARG A 280 6.04 10.38 35.37
CA ARG A 280 5.57 9.67 34.17
C ARG A 280 5.26 10.63 33.01
N TRP A 281 4.65 11.78 33.30
CA TRP A 281 4.44 12.85 32.31
C TRP A 281 5.76 13.34 31.69
N HIS A 282 6.76 13.68 32.52
CA HIS A 282 8.06 14.14 32.03
C HIS A 282 8.77 13.07 31.20
N SER A 283 8.78 11.82 31.67
CA SER A 283 9.39 10.70 30.96
C SER A 283 8.73 10.46 29.59
N LEU A 284 7.40 10.53 29.51
CA LEU A 284 6.69 10.39 28.24
C LEU A 284 6.97 11.56 27.30
N LEU A 285 7.01 12.79 27.79
CA LEU A 285 7.41 13.94 26.96
C LEU A 285 8.80 13.77 26.39
N GLU A 286 9.77 13.40 27.23
CA GLU A 286 11.17 13.24 26.83
C GLU A 286 11.34 12.13 25.78
N ARG A 287 10.66 11.00 25.96
CA ARG A 287 10.64 9.91 24.97
C ARG A 287 9.94 10.31 23.67
N THR A 288 8.80 11.01 23.78
CA THR A 288 8.03 11.48 22.62
C THR A 288 8.86 12.43 21.76
N THR A 289 9.66 13.31 22.37
CA THR A 289 10.52 14.25 21.64
C THR A 289 11.95 13.75 21.44
N ARG A 290 12.25 12.51 21.85
CA ARG A 290 13.59 11.90 21.76
C ARG A 290 14.68 12.76 22.39
N GLY A 291 14.36 13.41 23.52
CA GLY A 291 15.26 14.29 24.26
C GLY A 291 15.38 15.72 23.71
N ASP A 292 14.76 16.06 22.58
CA ASP A 292 14.82 17.41 22.02
C ASP A 292 14.05 18.40 22.91
N VAL A 293 14.79 19.34 23.52
CA VAL A 293 14.28 20.35 24.44
C VAL A 293 13.41 21.39 23.72
N ALA A 294 13.82 21.82 22.52
CA ALA A 294 13.07 22.83 21.75
C ALA A 294 11.75 22.25 21.25
N LEU A 295 11.78 21.02 20.73
CA LEU A 295 10.59 20.29 20.29
C LEU A 295 9.62 20.03 21.44
N ARG A 296 10.13 19.71 22.64
CA ARG A 296 9.32 19.53 23.85
C ARG A 296 8.61 20.81 24.27
N ARG A 297 9.29 21.97 24.26
CA ARG A 297 8.63 23.25 24.54
C ARG A 297 7.54 23.57 23.54
N LYS A 298 7.80 23.39 22.24
CA LYS A 298 6.80 23.59 21.18
C LYS A 298 5.59 22.67 21.34
N LEU A 299 5.82 21.40 21.70
CA LEU A 299 4.74 20.43 21.94
C LEU A 299 3.87 20.84 23.14
N GLN A 300 4.49 21.26 24.24
CA GLN A 300 3.76 21.78 25.40
C GLN A 300 3.00 23.07 25.06
N GLN A 301 3.58 23.97 24.28
CA GLN A 301 2.94 25.19 23.82
C GLN A 301 1.71 24.91 22.96
N ALA A 302 1.82 24.00 21.99
CA ALA A 302 0.69 23.61 21.14
C ALA A 302 -0.46 23.04 21.97
N LEU A 303 -0.17 22.18 22.96
CA LEU A 303 -1.18 21.63 23.87
C LEU A 303 -1.81 22.70 24.77
N ARG A 304 -1.13 23.82 25.05
CA ARG A 304 -1.69 24.97 25.80
C ARG A 304 -2.60 25.82 24.92
N ASP A 305 -2.13 26.15 23.73
CA ASP A 305 -2.71 27.22 22.92
C ASP A 305 -3.86 26.75 22.03
N GLU A 306 -3.96 25.45 21.76
CA GLU A 306 -4.94 24.90 20.83
C GLU A 306 -6.05 24.13 21.58
N PRO A 307 -7.25 24.72 21.75
CA PRO A 307 -8.39 24.05 22.38
C PRO A 307 -8.76 22.74 21.71
N ILE A 308 -8.58 22.65 20.39
CA ILE A 308 -8.89 21.44 19.62
C ILE A 308 -7.93 20.28 19.93
N LEU A 309 -6.66 20.58 20.22
CA LEU A 309 -5.70 19.58 20.66
C LEU A 309 -6.04 19.11 22.07
N GLN A 310 -6.36 20.02 22.98
CA GLN A 310 -6.83 19.68 24.32
C GLN A 310 -8.10 18.83 24.30
N ALA A 311 -8.99 19.09 23.36
CA ALA A 311 -10.26 18.40 23.27
C ALA A 311 -10.08 16.91 22.88
N GLY A 312 -9.13 16.61 21.99
CA GLY A 312 -8.87 15.26 21.51
C GLY A 312 -7.75 14.50 22.23
N HIS A 313 -6.74 15.20 22.74
CA HIS A 313 -5.56 14.59 23.34
C HIS A 313 -5.87 13.96 24.72
N PRO A 314 -5.20 12.86 25.12
CA PRO A 314 -5.41 12.23 26.43
C PRO A 314 -5.17 13.19 27.61
N ILE A 315 -4.28 14.15 27.41
CA ILE A 315 -4.01 15.26 28.32
C ILE A 315 -4.86 16.44 27.84
N ASP A 316 -6.07 16.53 28.37
CA ASP A 316 -7.01 17.62 28.08
C ASP A 316 -6.85 18.77 29.07
N SER A 317 -7.70 19.80 28.94
CA SER A 317 -7.63 21.02 29.75
C SER A 317 -7.57 20.74 31.26
N ASP A 318 -8.35 19.77 31.75
CA ASP A 318 -8.47 19.47 33.18
C ASP A 318 -7.21 18.76 33.70
N VAL A 319 -6.71 17.80 32.92
CA VAL A 319 -5.46 17.08 33.21
C VAL A 319 -4.27 18.04 33.13
N PHE A 320 -4.26 18.92 32.13
CA PHE A 320 -3.19 19.90 31.93
C PHE A 320 -3.15 20.93 33.07
N ALA A 321 -4.30 21.47 33.47
CA ALA A 321 -4.41 22.37 34.62
C ALA A 321 -4.02 21.69 35.94
N TRP A 322 -4.29 20.39 36.09
CA TRP A 322 -3.79 19.62 37.23
C TRP A 322 -2.26 19.48 37.20
N LEU A 323 -1.66 19.13 36.06
CA LEU A 323 -0.21 19.02 35.90
C LEU A 323 0.50 20.36 36.16
N GLN A 324 -0.08 21.48 35.73
CA GLN A 324 0.41 22.82 36.06
C GLN A 324 0.41 23.08 37.56
N ARG A 325 -0.68 22.76 38.28
CA ARG A 325 -0.77 22.92 39.74
C ARG A 325 0.26 22.06 40.49
N GLN A 326 0.65 20.92 39.93
CA GLN A 326 1.68 20.05 40.50
C GLN A 326 3.12 20.47 40.12
N GLY A 327 3.31 21.59 39.41
CA GLY A 327 4.62 22.07 38.96
C GLY A 327 5.25 21.21 37.87
N ALA A 328 4.46 20.37 37.18
CA ALA A 328 4.96 19.41 36.18
C ALA A 328 4.99 19.97 34.75
N VAL A 329 4.48 21.19 34.54
CA VAL A 329 4.54 21.92 33.28
C VAL A 329 5.38 23.16 33.54
N ILE A 330 6.36 23.41 32.67
CA ILE A 330 7.20 24.61 32.77
C ILE A 330 6.26 25.83 32.63
N ALA A 331 6.15 26.61 33.71
CA ALA A 331 5.50 27.91 33.66
C ALA A 331 6.22 28.74 32.60
N ASP A 332 5.46 29.52 31.83
CA ASP A 332 6.05 30.47 30.91
C ASP A 332 6.72 31.55 31.77
N ASP A 333 7.96 31.34 32.18
CA ASP A 333 8.82 32.42 32.66
C ASP A 333 9.12 33.26 31.42
N GLY A 334 8.15 34.12 31.10
CA GLY A 334 8.39 35.26 30.27
C GLY A 334 9.54 36.04 30.89
N ASN A 335 10.63 36.14 30.13
CA ASN A 335 11.69 37.11 30.33
C ASN A 335 12.65 36.85 31.51
N ASP A 336 13.63 35.98 31.29
CA ASP A 336 14.91 36.01 32.03
C ASP A 336 16.04 36.47 31.11
N GLU A 337 15.82 37.62 30.46
CA GLU A 337 16.88 38.58 30.10
C GLU A 337 16.72 39.79 31.03
N SER A 338 17.04 39.65 32.32
CA SER A 338 17.35 40.80 33.21
C SER A 338 17.94 40.36 34.57
N GLY A 339 19.27 40.51 34.71
CA GLY A 339 19.98 40.67 35.98
C GLY A 339 20.66 39.39 36.50
N ALA A 340 21.95 39.35 36.79
CA ALA A 340 23.00 40.37 36.86
C ALA A 340 24.37 39.68 36.73
#